data_AF-A0A1V6MRQ7-F1
#
_entry.id   AF-A0A1V6MRQ7-F1
#
_cell.length_a   1.000
_cell.length_b   1.000
_cell.length_c   1.000
_cell.angle_alpha   90.00
_cell.angle_beta   90.00
_cell.angle_gamma   90.00
#
_symmetry.space_group_name_H-M   'P 1'
#
loop_
_entity.id
_entity.type
_entity.pdbx_description
1 polymer ?
#
loop_
_entity_poly.entity_id
_entity_poly.type
_entity_poly.pdbx_seq_one_letter_code
_entity_poly.pdbx_strand_id
1 'polypeptide(L)'
;MVVTSRRHTLAGELLVLQLAIVVLVLAAVAAVSLAQSKATFDRVEGRRVTALAEEMAGNPLLRTQLLRPAPAETLAPLLQTRLTQSNVTSVTVADEHGEIVAATNPTLVGTRLPVDGPGVAKARGWSGELPVDGVRELVAQVPVLRDDENHIGEHLGTVMIGRASPTVWQRLSGASSYLLAYLGIASVLGVAGSWLLARRIKRQTLGLEPREIAGLAEHREAMLFGIAEGVIALDPQLRLTLVNEVGHRLLDLPEGCVGMSLADLGIEGRLYDVLAGTGGEHGAERRDEVVVRRGRVLVMNRMDVTKDGRRLGSVTTLRDRTELAQLERELGSFRSSTELLRAQAHEFSNQLHTISGLIQIGEHDEVVRYVRALRKHRESLDLTLTSRVRDRAVAALLMAKSALAAERRVQLRISELTALDRLEPTDSADVATVLGNLVDNALDAAAAPEHADDAWVEVELRQDTSSVEIVVRDSGPGVAPELAQEVFSRGFTTKAAQGGDRGIGLALTRLVCTRRGGEVSVAHTQPGATFTARMSVGQRTDRETEEVR
;
A
#
# COMPACT_ATOMS: atom_id res chain seq x y z
N MET A 1 -8.73 -14.61 -31.68
CA MET A 1 -8.63 -13.20 -32.07
C MET A 1 -8.41 -12.40 -30.78
N VAL A 2 -7.15 -12.21 -30.38
CA VAL A 2 -6.81 -11.46 -29.17
C VAL A 2 -6.86 -9.99 -29.53
N VAL A 3 -7.89 -9.28 -29.06
CA VAL A 3 -7.99 -7.83 -29.20
C VAL A 3 -6.89 -7.23 -28.34
N THR A 4 -5.78 -6.88 -28.98
CA THR A 4 -4.75 -6.03 -28.38
C THR A 4 -5.36 -4.65 -28.21
N SER A 5 -5.90 -4.36 -27.03
CA SER A 5 -6.25 -3.00 -26.65
C SER A 5 -4.97 -2.15 -26.71
N ARG A 6 -4.80 -1.37 -27.78
CA ARG A 6 -3.70 -0.41 -27.89
C ARG A 6 -3.79 0.51 -26.68
N ARG A 7 -2.78 0.45 -25.83
CA ARG A 7 -2.68 1.26 -24.62
C ARG A 7 -2.49 2.71 -25.06
N HIS A 8 -3.49 3.55 -24.79
CA HIS A 8 -3.46 4.96 -25.15
C HIS A 8 -2.58 5.72 -24.14
N THR A 9 -1.57 6.43 -24.65
CA THR A 9 -0.74 7.34 -23.84
C THR A 9 -1.51 8.62 -23.55
N LEU A 10 -1.22 9.31 -22.45
CA LEU A 10 -1.84 10.61 -22.09
C LEU A 10 -1.77 11.61 -23.25
N ALA A 11 -0.66 11.63 -23.98
CA ALA A 11 -0.50 12.49 -25.15
C ALA A 11 -1.50 12.16 -26.27
N GLY A 12 -1.85 10.89 -26.45
CA GLY A 12 -2.87 10.45 -27.40
C GLY A 12 -4.28 10.88 -26.97
N GLU A 13 -4.62 10.75 -25.68
CA GLU A 13 -5.92 11.18 -25.15
C GLU A 13 -6.12 12.69 -25.27
N LEU A 14 -5.09 13.47 -24.91
CA LEU A 14 -5.12 14.94 -25.06
C LEU A 14 -5.24 15.36 -26.52
N LEU A 15 -4.54 14.69 -27.44
CA LEU A 15 -4.62 14.99 -28.87
C LEU A 15 -6.01 14.67 -29.44
N VAL A 16 -6.64 13.57 -29.03
CA VAL A 16 -8.02 13.23 -29.44
C VAL A 16 -9.02 14.24 -28.90
N LEU A 17 -8.94 14.60 -27.61
CA LEU A 17 -9.80 15.62 -27.01
C LEU A 17 -9.66 16.96 -27.74
N GLN A 18 -8.42 17.37 -28.03
CA GLN A 18 -8.16 18.61 -28.73
C GLN A 18 -8.67 18.56 -30.18
N LEU A 19 -8.49 17.46 -30.90
CA LEU A 19 -9.03 17.29 -32.24
C LEU A 19 -10.56 17.39 -32.21
N ALA A 20 -11.22 16.78 -31.22
CA ALA A 20 -12.66 16.87 -31.03
C ALA A 20 -13.11 18.32 -30.77
N ILE A 21 -12.38 19.08 -29.94
CA ILE A 21 -12.65 20.50 -29.69
C ILE A 21 -12.47 21.33 -30.97
N VAL A 22 -11.40 21.10 -31.74
CA VAL A 22 -11.15 21.80 -33.01
C VAL A 22 -12.27 21.54 -34.01
N VAL A 23 -12.69 20.29 -34.16
CA VAL A 23 -13.81 19.91 -35.04
C VAL A 23 -15.12 20.56 -34.58
N LEU A 24 -15.39 20.55 -33.27
CA LEU A 24 -16.59 21.19 -32.69
C LEU A 24 -16.60 22.70 -32.96
N VAL A 25 -15.49 23.38 -32.70
CA VAL A 25 -15.36 24.82 -32.95
C VAL A 25 -15.51 25.13 -34.43
N LEU A 26 -14.91 24.31 -35.31
CA LEU A 26 -15.03 24.51 -36.75
C LEU A 26 -16.47 24.30 -37.24
N ALA A 27 -17.18 23.29 -36.73
CA ALA A 27 -18.59 23.09 -37.03
C ALA A 27 -19.44 24.28 -36.56
N ALA A 28 -19.17 24.82 -35.37
CA ALA A 28 -19.86 25.99 -34.84
C ALA A 28 -19.59 27.24 -35.71
N VAL A 29 -18.34 27.50 -36.07
CA VAL A 29 -17.96 28.63 -36.94
C VAL A 29 -18.60 28.49 -38.32
N ALA A 30 -18.58 27.29 -38.91
CA ALA A 30 -19.22 27.04 -40.20
C ALA A 30 -20.74 27.26 -40.13
N ALA A 31 -21.40 26.80 -39.06
CA ALA A 31 -22.83 27.03 -38.86
C ALA A 31 -23.18 28.52 -38.73
N VAL A 32 -22.42 29.27 -37.93
CA VAL A 32 -22.58 30.72 -37.78
C VAL A 32 -22.32 31.44 -39.10
N SER A 33 -21.27 31.07 -39.82
CA SER A 33 -20.92 31.65 -41.13
C SER A 33 -22.02 31.41 -42.16
N LEU A 34 -22.58 30.19 -42.24
CA LEU A 34 -23.69 29.87 -43.13
C LEU A 34 -24.96 30.65 -42.77
N ALA A 35 -25.27 30.78 -41.48
CA ALA A 35 -26.42 31.56 -41.01
C ALA A 35 -26.26 33.06 -41.34
N GLN A 36 -25.07 33.62 -41.09
CA GLN A 36 -24.74 35.01 -41.40
C GLN A 36 -24.75 35.27 -42.91
N SER A 37 -24.21 34.35 -43.71
CA SER A 37 -24.21 34.42 -45.17
C SER A 37 -25.64 34.43 -45.72
N LYS A 38 -26.51 33.53 -45.21
CA LYS A 38 -27.94 33.52 -45.59
C LYS A 38 -28.61 34.86 -45.27
N ALA A 39 -28.49 35.34 -44.03
CA ALA A 39 -29.12 36.58 -43.61
C ALA A 39 -28.61 37.81 -44.39
N THR A 40 -27.34 37.81 -44.76
CA THR A 40 -26.73 38.88 -45.57
C THR A 40 -27.24 38.82 -47.01
N PHE A 41 -27.32 37.63 -47.60
CA PHE A 41 -27.87 37.42 -48.95
C PHE A 41 -29.32 37.88 -49.04
N ASP A 42 -30.19 37.43 -48.13
CA ASP A 42 -31.60 37.81 -48.09
C ASP A 42 -31.78 39.33 -47.95
N ARG A 43 -30.91 39.98 -47.15
CA ARG A 43 -30.96 41.43 -46.93
C ARG A 43 -30.43 42.26 -48.11
N VAL A 44 -29.34 41.85 -48.73
CA VAL A 44 -28.68 42.61 -49.81
C VAL A 44 -29.33 42.33 -51.15
N GLU A 45 -29.39 41.05 -51.56
CA GLU A 45 -29.98 40.67 -52.83
C GLU A 45 -31.50 40.79 -52.81
N GLY A 46 -32.15 40.58 -51.66
CA GLY A 46 -33.60 40.76 -51.55
C GLY A 46 -34.03 42.20 -51.86
N ARG A 47 -33.35 43.20 -51.28
CA ARG A 47 -33.60 44.61 -51.61
C ARG A 47 -33.32 44.93 -53.07
N ARG A 48 -32.27 44.34 -53.65
CA ARG A 48 -31.88 44.55 -55.04
C ARG A 48 -32.93 44.01 -56.01
N VAL A 49 -33.38 42.77 -55.79
CA VAL A 49 -34.40 42.13 -56.61
C VAL A 49 -35.74 42.86 -56.47
N THR A 50 -36.10 43.32 -55.27
CA THR A 50 -37.28 44.20 -55.06
C THR A 50 -37.18 45.50 -55.84
N ALA A 51 -36.06 46.22 -55.74
CA ALA A 51 -35.88 47.49 -56.45
C ALA A 51 -35.96 47.31 -57.98
N LEU A 52 -35.37 46.24 -58.53
CA LEU A 52 -35.45 45.91 -59.95
C LEU A 52 -36.89 45.57 -60.37
N ALA A 53 -37.64 44.87 -59.52
CA ALA A 53 -39.03 44.53 -59.78
C ALA A 53 -39.94 45.77 -59.75
N GLU A 54 -39.72 46.69 -58.80
CA GLU A 54 -40.40 47.99 -58.74
C GLU A 54 -40.09 48.85 -59.98
N GLU A 55 -38.83 48.91 -60.40
CA GLU A 55 -38.42 49.65 -61.60
C GLU A 55 -39.05 49.05 -62.87
N MET A 56 -39.18 47.72 -62.95
CA MET A 56 -39.89 47.06 -64.06
C MET A 56 -41.39 47.33 -64.03
N ALA A 57 -42.03 47.23 -62.86
CA ALA A 57 -43.48 47.50 -62.71
C ALA A 57 -43.84 48.97 -63.00
N GLY A 58 -42.90 49.89 -62.77
CA GLY A 58 -43.01 51.30 -63.12
C GLY A 58 -42.78 51.61 -64.60
N ASN A 59 -42.32 50.66 -65.41
CA ASN A 59 -41.97 50.91 -66.82
C ASN A 59 -43.24 51.12 -67.68
N PRO A 60 -43.41 52.29 -68.34
CA PRO A 60 -44.58 52.56 -69.18
C PRO A 60 -44.76 51.57 -70.34
N LEU A 61 -43.66 51.04 -70.90
CA LEU A 61 -43.72 50.03 -71.95
C LEU A 61 -44.34 48.73 -71.44
N LEU A 62 -44.03 48.32 -70.21
CA LEU A 62 -44.63 47.13 -69.63
C LEU A 62 -46.15 47.29 -69.45
N ARG A 63 -46.57 48.42 -68.89
CA ARG A 63 -48.00 48.73 -68.64
C ARG A 63 -48.82 48.76 -69.92
N THR A 64 -48.28 49.35 -70.99
CA THR A 64 -48.97 49.48 -72.27
C THR A 64 -49.04 48.16 -73.05
N GLN A 65 -48.00 47.34 -72.99
CA GLN A 65 -47.95 46.05 -73.71
C GLN A 65 -48.76 44.95 -73.01
N LEU A 66 -48.91 45.01 -71.68
CA LEU A 66 -49.77 44.09 -70.92
C LEU A 66 -51.25 44.13 -71.36
N LEU A 67 -51.72 45.25 -71.90
CA LEU A 67 -53.10 45.44 -72.37
C LEU A 67 -53.32 45.01 -73.83
N ARG A 68 -52.27 44.62 -74.56
CA ARG A 68 -52.36 44.22 -75.97
C ARG A 68 -52.61 42.71 -76.11
N PRO A 69 -53.25 42.27 -77.22
CA PRO A 69 -53.29 40.85 -77.55
C PRO A 69 -51.86 40.33 -77.83
N ALA A 70 -51.56 39.13 -77.33
CA ALA A 70 -50.23 38.48 -77.38
C ALA A 70 -49.08 39.27 -76.68
N PRO A 71 -49.19 39.54 -75.36
CA PRO A 71 -48.16 40.24 -74.59
C PRO A 71 -46.81 39.49 -74.53
N ALA A 72 -46.81 38.17 -74.72
CA ALA A 72 -45.59 37.34 -74.70
C ALA A 72 -44.53 37.78 -75.71
N GLU A 73 -44.92 38.03 -76.97
CA GLU A 73 -43.99 38.33 -78.07
C GLU A 73 -43.41 39.74 -77.95
N THR A 74 -44.19 40.68 -77.39
CA THR A 74 -43.80 42.08 -77.27
C THR A 74 -42.94 42.34 -76.03
N LEU A 75 -43.16 41.58 -74.94
CA LEU A 75 -42.43 41.73 -73.68
C LEU A 75 -41.12 40.93 -73.62
N ALA A 76 -40.99 39.83 -74.38
CA ALA A 76 -39.81 38.96 -74.32
C ALA A 76 -38.46 39.69 -74.47
N PRO A 77 -38.27 40.64 -75.43
CA PRO A 77 -37.01 41.39 -75.54
C PRO A 77 -36.72 42.23 -74.30
N LEU A 78 -37.74 42.86 -73.71
CA LEU A 78 -37.60 43.66 -72.49
C LEU A 78 -37.16 42.79 -71.30
N LEU A 79 -37.76 41.61 -71.14
CA LEU A 79 -37.38 40.67 -70.07
C LEU A 79 -35.95 40.17 -70.27
N GLN A 80 -35.56 39.85 -71.52
CA GLN A 80 -34.22 39.36 -71.83
C GLN A 80 -33.14 40.43 -71.62
N THR A 81 -33.42 41.68 -71.96
CA THR A 81 -32.52 42.81 -71.67
C THR A 81 -32.32 42.95 -70.15
N ARG A 82 -33.39 42.80 -69.35
CA ARG A 82 -33.28 42.90 -67.89
C ARG A 82 -32.49 41.73 -67.30
N LEU A 83 -32.70 40.51 -67.78
CA LEU A 83 -31.93 39.32 -67.38
C LEU A 83 -30.44 39.45 -67.67
N THR A 84 -30.06 40.06 -68.80
CA THR A 84 -28.65 40.18 -69.23
C THR A 84 -27.93 41.39 -68.62
N GLN A 85 -28.62 42.51 -68.41
CA GLN A 85 -28.05 43.72 -67.81
C GLN A 85 -28.06 43.70 -66.27
N SER A 86 -28.99 42.95 -65.68
CA SER A 86 -29.09 42.81 -64.22
C SER A 86 -28.58 41.44 -63.81
N ASN A 87 -27.89 41.35 -62.68
CA ASN A 87 -27.41 40.06 -62.15
C ASN A 87 -28.56 39.27 -61.51
N VAL A 88 -29.59 38.94 -62.28
CA VAL A 88 -30.79 38.18 -61.88
C VAL A 88 -30.85 36.87 -62.66
N THR A 89 -31.59 35.88 -62.17
CA THR A 89 -31.65 34.54 -62.77
C THR A 89 -32.96 34.32 -63.54
N SER A 90 -34.03 34.99 -63.12
CA SER A 90 -35.34 34.86 -63.75
C SER A 90 -36.08 36.19 -63.75
N VAL A 91 -36.85 36.44 -64.82
CA VAL A 91 -37.79 37.56 -64.91
C VAL A 91 -39.09 37.02 -65.51
N THR A 92 -40.20 37.23 -64.81
CA THR A 92 -41.52 36.69 -65.15
C THR A 92 -42.57 37.79 -64.98
N VAL A 93 -43.55 37.82 -65.86
CA VAL A 93 -44.69 38.74 -65.82
C VAL A 93 -45.95 37.92 -65.93
N ALA A 94 -46.87 38.12 -64.99
CA ALA A 94 -48.19 37.52 -64.97
C ALA A 94 -49.27 38.60 -65.16
N ASP A 95 -50.42 38.21 -65.70
CA ASP A 95 -51.60 39.06 -65.85
C ASP A 95 -52.34 39.28 -64.52
N GLU A 96 -53.48 39.98 -64.58
CA GLU A 96 -54.37 40.23 -63.43
C GLU A 96 -54.90 38.95 -62.77
N HIS A 97 -55.02 37.85 -63.53
CA HIS A 97 -55.48 36.54 -63.05
C HIS A 97 -54.34 35.66 -62.51
N GLY A 98 -53.10 36.14 -62.58
CA GLY A 98 -51.90 35.42 -62.15
C GLY A 98 -51.40 34.38 -63.15
N GLU A 99 -51.86 34.41 -64.40
CA GLU A 99 -51.33 33.60 -65.50
C GLU A 99 -50.06 34.25 -66.07
N ILE A 100 -49.00 33.47 -66.23
CA ILE A 100 -47.72 33.96 -66.72
C ILE A 100 -47.85 34.24 -68.22
N VAL A 101 -47.79 35.53 -68.57
CA VAL A 101 -47.91 36.02 -69.94
C VAL A 101 -46.57 36.17 -70.64
N ALA A 102 -45.49 36.40 -69.89
CA ALA A 102 -44.14 36.49 -70.43
C ALA A 102 -43.12 36.05 -69.38
N ALA A 103 -42.12 35.26 -69.76
CA ALA A 103 -41.07 34.81 -68.87
C ALA A 103 -39.75 34.62 -69.61
N THR A 104 -38.62 34.79 -68.92
CA THR A 104 -37.29 34.46 -69.46
C THR A 104 -37.12 32.96 -69.68
N ASN A 105 -37.86 32.13 -68.93
CA ASN A 105 -38.00 30.71 -69.21
C ASN A 105 -39.34 30.46 -69.93
N PRO A 106 -39.34 30.15 -71.24
CA PRO A 106 -40.57 30.01 -72.01
C PRO A 106 -41.45 28.83 -71.56
N THR A 107 -40.92 27.85 -70.83
CA THR A 107 -41.71 26.71 -70.31
C THR A 107 -42.73 27.12 -69.25
N LEU A 108 -42.58 28.32 -68.67
CA LEU A 108 -43.46 28.84 -67.63
C LEU A 108 -44.65 29.63 -68.20
N VAL A 109 -44.62 30.02 -69.48
CA VAL A 109 -45.70 30.81 -70.10
C VAL A 109 -46.99 29.99 -70.17
N GLY A 110 -48.11 30.57 -69.74
CA GLY A 110 -49.41 29.89 -69.60
C GLY A 110 -49.58 29.09 -68.31
N THR A 111 -48.55 29.02 -67.44
CA THR A 111 -48.70 28.48 -66.08
C THR A 111 -49.07 29.59 -65.09
N ARG A 112 -49.53 29.22 -63.89
CA ARG A 112 -49.83 30.22 -62.85
C ARG A 112 -48.58 30.60 -62.07
N LEU A 113 -48.44 31.89 -61.78
CA LEU A 113 -47.38 32.39 -60.91
C LEU A 113 -47.54 31.77 -59.50
N PRO A 114 -46.47 31.22 -58.89
CA PRO A 114 -46.55 30.67 -57.54
C PRO A 114 -46.85 31.80 -56.53
N VAL A 115 -48.05 31.77 -55.95
CA VAL A 115 -48.53 32.77 -54.97
C VAL A 115 -48.48 32.19 -53.55
N ASP A 116 -47.30 31.80 -53.09
CA ASP A 116 -47.13 31.24 -51.74
C ASP A 116 -46.77 32.31 -50.68
N GLY A 117 -46.83 33.60 -51.04
CA GLY A 117 -46.48 34.73 -50.17
C GLY A 117 -47.70 35.56 -49.73
N PRO A 118 -47.82 35.95 -48.45
CA PRO A 118 -48.98 36.69 -47.92
C PRO A 118 -49.14 38.14 -48.44
N GLY A 119 -48.24 38.64 -49.30
CA GLY A 119 -48.19 40.06 -49.70
C GLY A 119 -48.87 40.42 -51.02
N VAL A 120 -48.91 39.51 -52.01
CA VAL A 120 -49.37 39.87 -53.37
C VAL A 120 -50.88 40.01 -53.48
N ALA A 121 -51.65 39.33 -52.63
CA ALA A 121 -53.11 39.44 -52.58
C ALA A 121 -53.64 40.81 -52.12
N LYS A 122 -52.78 41.78 -51.78
CA LYS A 122 -53.16 43.13 -51.29
C LYS A 122 -52.51 44.29 -52.07
N ALA A 123 -52.09 44.08 -53.32
CA ALA A 123 -51.39 45.09 -54.12
C ALA A 123 -50.15 45.67 -53.41
N ARG A 124 -49.45 44.85 -52.62
CA ARG A 124 -48.19 45.22 -51.97
C ARG A 124 -47.06 44.36 -52.51
N GLY A 125 -45.90 44.97 -52.74
CA GLY A 125 -44.69 44.25 -53.08
C GLY A 125 -44.30 43.27 -51.96
N TRP A 126 -43.77 42.11 -52.34
CA TRP A 126 -43.29 41.09 -51.42
C TRP A 126 -41.99 40.48 -51.93
N SER A 127 -41.09 40.10 -51.02
CA SER A 127 -39.88 39.34 -51.35
C SER A 127 -39.65 38.20 -50.37
N GLY A 128 -39.14 37.08 -50.89
CA GLY A 128 -38.93 35.84 -50.14
C GLY A 128 -38.31 34.72 -50.97
N GLU A 129 -37.90 33.63 -50.32
CA GLU A 129 -37.39 32.44 -51.02
C GLU A 129 -38.56 31.55 -51.48
N LEU A 130 -38.60 31.17 -52.77
CA LEU A 130 -39.54 30.18 -53.31
C LEU A 130 -38.81 29.20 -54.25
N PRO A 131 -39.32 27.95 -54.36
CA PRO A 131 -38.90 27.06 -55.43
C PRO A 131 -39.50 27.53 -56.77
N VAL A 132 -38.65 27.93 -57.70
CA VAL A 132 -39.01 28.24 -59.09
C VAL A 132 -38.25 27.25 -59.99
N ASP A 133 -38.98 26.46 -60.77
CA ASP A 133 -38.39 25.47 -61.70
C ASP A 133 -37.42 24.47 -61.01
N GLY A 134 -37.76 24.02 -59.81
CA GLY A 134 -36.95 23.09 -59.02
C GLY A 134 -35.71 23.71 -58.34
N VAL A 135 -35.45 25.00 -58.55
CA VAL A 135 -34.36 25.75 -57.92
C VAL A 135 -34.91 26.72 -56.88
N ARG A 136 -34.26 26.84 -55.72
CA ARG A 136 -34.63 27.86 -54.74
C ARG A 136 -34.13 29.22 -55.20
N GLU A 137 -35.04 30.15 -55.41
CA GLU A 137 -34.72 31.53 -55.77
C GLU A 137 -35.23 32.49 -54.70
N LEU A 138 -34.43 33.52 -54.42
CA LEU A 138 -34.90 34.71 -53.73
C LEU A 138 -35.61 35.58 -54.76
N VAL A 139 -36.92 35.69 -54.65
CA VAL A 139 -37.75 36.43 -55.61
C VAL A 139 -38.34 37.67 -54.97
N ALA A 140 -38.65 38.66 -55.79
CA ALA A 140 -39.54 39.76 -55.44
C ALA A 140 -40.70 39.80 -56.43
N GLN A 141 -41.91 39.89 -55.89
CA GLN A 141 -43.15 40.03 -56.63
C GLN A 141 -43.71 41.43 -56.38
N VAL A 142 -43.90 42.21 -57.45
CA VAL A 142 -44.38 43.59 -57.39
C VAL A 142 -45.56 43.77 -58.34
N PRO A 143 -46.70 44.30 -57.88
CA PRO A 143 -47.86 44.53 -58.74
C PRO A 143 -47.59 45.67 -59.73
N VAL A 144 -48.02 45.47 -60.96
CA VAL A 144 -48.10 46.51 -61.98
C VAL A 144 -49.45 47.20 -61.83
N LEU A 145 -49.42 48.48 -61.51
CA LEU A 145 -50.63 49.28 -61.33
C LEU A 145 -50.87 50.17 -62.55
N ARG A 146 -52.14 50.34 -62.92
CA ARG A 146 -52.57 51.26 -63.96
C ARG A 146 -52.38 52.71 -63.51
N ASP A 147 -52.02 53.55 -64.46
CA ASP A 147 -51.65 54.96 -64.28
C ASP A 147 -52.21 55.78 -65.45
N ASP A 148 -53.54 55.75 -65.58
CA ASP A 148 -54.34 56.49 -66.55
C ASP A 148 -55.37 57.32 -65.79
N GLU A 149 -55.76 58.50 -66.31
CA GLU A 149 -56.57 59.51 -65.61
C GLU A 149 -57.90 58.96 -65.07
N ASN A 150 -58.42 57.88 -65.67
CA ASN A 150 -59.70 57.27 -65.29
C ASN A 150 -59.61 56.06 -64.34
N HIS A 151 -58.44 55.42 -64.19
CA HIS A 151 -58.32 54.13 -63.48
C HIS A 151 -56.96 53.98 -62.76
N ILE A 152 -56.62 54.95 -61.90
CA ILE A 152 -55.37 54.95 -61.14
C ILE A 152 -55.40 53.86 -60.06
N GLY A 153 -54.38 53.01 -60.02
CA GLY A 153 -54.19 52.04 -58.95
C GLY A 153 -54.86 50.67 -59.16
N GLU A 154 -55.48 50.43 -60.31
CA GLU A 154 -55.97 49.09 -60.68
C GLU A 154 -54.81 48.13 -60.96
N HIS A 155 -54.93 46.88 -60.53
CA HIS A 155 -53.92 45.84 -60.72
C HIS A 155 -54.00 45.29 -62.16
N LEU A 156 -52.94 45.50 -62.95
CA LEU A 156 -52.84 45.01 -64.33
C LEU A 156 -52.14 43.65 -64.45
N GLY A 157 -51.35 43.30 -63.45
CA GLY A 157 -50.49 42.12 -63.48
C GLY A 157 -49.39 42.18 -62.44
N THR A 158 -48.54 41.16 -62.38
CA THR A 158 -47.47 41.05 -61.39
C THR A 158 -46.14 40.76 -62.06
N VAL A 159 -45.11 41.55 -61.73
CA VAL A 159 -43.73 41.25 -62.12
C VAL A 159 -43.08 40.45 -61.01
N MET A 160 -42.46 39.33 -61.38
CA MET A 160 -41.61 38.54 -60.51
C MET A 160 -40.19 38.54 -61.07
N ILE A 161 -39.24 39.02 -60.27
CA ILE A 161 -37.81 38.88 -60.56
C ILE A 161 -37.22 37.93 -59.52
N GLY A 162 -36.39 36.99 -59.96
CA GLY A 162 -35.75 36.01 -59.10
C GLY A 162 -34.23 36.00 -59.23
N ARG A 163 -33.56 35.70 -58.12
CA ARG A 163 -32.13 35.38 -58.09
C ARG A 163 -31.94 34.02 -57.44
N ALA A 164 -31.28 33.09 -58.12
CA ALA A 164 -30.99 31.78 -57.56
C ALA A 164 -30.19 31.90 -56.26
N SER A 165 -30.72 31.26 -55.20
CA SER A 165 -30.03 31.17 -53.91
C SER A 165 -28.83 30.23 -54.06
N PRO A 166 -27.63 30.64 -53.63
CA PRO A 166 -26.45 29.78 -53.73
C PRO A 166 -26.62 28.54 -52.85
N THR A 167 -26.16 27.39 -53.35
CA THR A 167 -26.20 26.11 -52.61
C THR A 167 -25.31 26.15 -51.36
N VAL A 168 -25.56 25.26 -50.40
CA VAL A 168 -24.72 25.15 -49.18
C VAL A 168 -23.25 24.94 -49.55
N TRP A 169 -22.97 24.13 -50.57
CA TRP A 169 -21.61 23.88 -51.05
C TRP A 169 -20.98 25.14 -51.66
N GLN A 170 -21.70 25.88 -52.51
CA GLN A 170 -21.21 27.14 -53.08
C GLN A 170 -21.00 28.22 -52.01
N ARG A 171 -21.85 28.27 -50.98
CA ARG A 171 -21.67 29.17 -49.82
C ARG A 171 -20.43 28.78 -49.03
N LEU A 172 -20.19 27.49 -48.80
CA LEU A 172 -19.04 27.00 -48.06
C LEU A 172 -17.72 27.19 -48.84
N SER A 173 -17.71 26.96 -50.16
CA SER A 173 -16.55 27.24 -51.01
C SER A 173 -16.32 28.73 -51.22
N GLY A 174 -17.39 29.52 -51.23
CA GLY A 174 -17.36 30.99 -51.32
C GLY A 174 -17.03 31.68 -49.99
N ALA A 175 -17.20 30.99 -48.86
CA ALA A 175 -16.84 31.45 -47.52
C ALA A 175 -15.32 31.42 -47.30
N SER A 176 -14.60 32.12 -48.17
CA SER A 176 -13.20 32.57 -48.09
C SER A 176 -12.11 31.55 -47.72
N SER A 177 -10.96 31.68 -48.37
CA SER A 177 -9.70 31.01 -47.99
C SER A 177 -9.30 31.20 -46.51
N TYR A 178 -9.89 32.18 -45.81
CA TYR A 178 -9.62 32.44 -44.40
C TYR A 178 -10.12 31.33 -43.47
N LEU A 179 -11.22 30.63 -43.76
CA LEU A 179 -11.66 29.51 -42.92
C LEU A 179 -10.63 28.36 -42.90
N LEU A 180 -10.08 28.03 -44.08
CA LEU A 180 -9.00 27.05 -44.19
C LEU A 180 -7.71 27.55 -43.50
N ALA A 181 -7.41 28.85 -43.60
CA ALA A 181 -6.27 29.43 -42.89
C ALA A 181 -6.44 29.38 -41.36
N TYR A 182 -7.62 29.71 -40.84
CA TYR A 182 -7.93 29.63 -39.41
C TYR A 182 -7.88 28.19 -38.91
N LEU A 183 -8.37 27.22 -39.68
CA LEU A 183 -8.24 25.80 -39.36
C LEU A 183 -6.77 25.37 -39.30
N GLY A 184 -5.96 25.80 -40.28
CA GLY A 184 -4.53 25.51 -40.30
C GLY A 184 -3.80 26.07 -39.07
N ILE A 185 -4.01 27.35 -38.76
CA ILE A 185 -3.41 28.01 -37.60
C ILE A 185 -3.86 27.35 -36.28
N ALA A 186 -5.16 27.09 -36.12
CA ALA A 186 -5.70 26.45 -34.93
C ALA A 186 -5.15 25.03 -34.74
N SER A 187 -4.99 24.27 -35.83
CA SER A 187 -4.43 22.91 -35.79
C SER A 187 -2.97 22.92 -35.37
N VAL A 188 -2.16 23.83 -35.93
CA VAL A 188 -0.75 23.97 -35.58
C VAL A 188 -0.58 24.39 -34.11
N LEU A 189 -1.31 25.42 -33.67
CA LEU A 189 -1.28 25.88 -32.28
C LEU A 189 -1.70 24.78 -31.31
N GLY A 190 -2.75 24.05 -31.66
CA GLY A 190 -3.23 22.94 -30.87
C GLY A 190 -2.17 21.83 -30.75
N VAL A 191 -1.67 21.30 -31.88
CA VAL A 191 -0.64 20.24 -31.88
C VAL A 191 0.59 20.67 -31.09
N ALA A 192 1.07 21.90 -31.29
CA ALA A 192 2.20 22.44 -30.55
C ALA A 192 1.90 22.56 -29.05
N GLY A 193 0.70 23.01 -28.68
CA GLY A 193 0.24 23.13 -27.30
C GLY A 193 0.14 21.78 -26.58
N SER A 194 -0.50 20.78 -27.20
CA SER A 194 -0.58 19.41 -26.66
C SER A 194 0.81 18.79 -26.51
N TRP A 195 1.70 18.99 -27.50
CA TRP A 195 3.06 18.49 -27.42
C TRP A 195 3.87 19.16 -26.29
N LEU A 196 3.76 20.49 -26.14
CA LEU A 196 4.41 21.24 -25.06
C LEU A 196 3.88 20.82 -23.68
N LEU A 197 2.56 20.67 -23.54
CA LEU A 197 1.94 20.25 -22.29
C LEU A 197 2.34 18.82 -21.93
N ALA A 198 2.29 17.89 -22.88
CA ALA A 198 2.76 16.53 -22.68
C ALA A 198 4.25 16.50 -22.28
N ARG A 199 5.08 17.32 -22.92
CA ARG A 199 6.51 17.44 -22.58
C ARG A 199 6.72 18.06 -21.19
N ARG A 200 5.91 19.04 -20.80
CA ARG A 200 5.96 19.67 -19.47
C ARG A 200 5.55 18.69 -18.38
N ILE A 201 4.43 17.99 -18.57
CA ILE A 201 3.97 16.95 -17.64
C ILE A 201 5.05 15.88 -17.54
N LYS A 202 5.56 15.36 -18.66
CA LYS A 202 6.61 14.32 -18.66
C LYS A 202 7.89 14.77 -17.96
N ARG A 203 8.26 16.05 -18.04
CA ARG A 203 9.39 16.60 -17.27
C ARG A 203 9.08 16.71 -15.77
N GLN A 204 7.88 17.13 -15.40
CA GLN A 204 7.45 17.24 -14.01
C GLN A 204 7.24 15.88 -13.34
N THR A 205 6.84 14.86 -14.11
CA THR A 205 6.61 13.49 -13.64
C THR A 205 7.84 12.61 -13.79
N LEU A 206 9.03 13.18 -14.04
CA LEU A 206 10.29 12.45 -14.20
C LEU A 206 10.24 11.32 -15.26
N GLY A 207 9.38 11.47 -16.27
CA GLY A 207 9.17 10.50 -17.33
C GLY A 207 8.06 9.49 -17.09
N LEU A 208 7.47 9.46 -15.88
CA LEU A 208 6.43 8.51 -15.50
C LEU A 208 5.05 8.91 -16.06
N GLU A 209 4.29 7.90 -16.47
CA GLU A 209 2.89 8.06 -16.85
C GLU A 209 1.99 8.17 -15.60
N PRO A 210 0.81 8.85 -15.65
CA PRO A 210 -0.05 9.04 -14.48
C PRO A 210 -0.46 7.76 -13.76
N ARG A 211 -0.63 6.66 -14.51
CA ARG A 211 -0.94 5.34 -13.94
C ARG A 211 0.27 4.73 -13.23
N GLU A 212 1.48 5.02 -13.68
CA GLU A 212 2.71 4.61 -12.97
C GLU A 212 2.88 5.42 -11.68
N ILE A 213 2.44 6.69 -11.65
CA ILE A 213 2.41 7.51 -10.43
C ILE A 213 1.38 6.97 -9.44
N ALA A 214 0.16 6.67 -9.90
CA ALA A 214 -0.87 6.05 -9.07
C ALA A 214 -0.42 4.67 -8.55
N GLY A 215 0.17 3.87 -9.44
CA GLY A 215 0.76 2.57 -9.10
C GLY A 215 1.88 2.68 -8.09
N LEU A 216 2.75 3.71 -8.16
CA LEU A 216 3.81 3.97 -7.18
C LEU A 216 3.26 4.42 -5.82
N ALA A 217 2.15 5.16 -5.79
CA ALA A 217 1.48 5.55 -4.56
C ALA A 217 0.86 4.31 -3.88
N GLU A 218 0.13 3.49 -4.64
CA GLU A 218 -0.42 2.21 -4.16
C GLU A 218 0.70 1.22 -3.77
N HIS A 219 1.82 1.19 -4.50
CA HIS A 219 2.98 0.36 -4.15
C HIS A 219 3.66 0.81 -2.85
N ARG A 220 3.74 2.12 -2.60
CA ARG A 220 4.29 2.63 -1.32
C ARG A 220 3.42 2.21 -0.15
N GLU A 221 2.11 2.28 -0.31
CA GLU A 221 1.15 1.82 0.69
C GLU A 221 1.31 0.30 0.90
N ALA A 222 1.28 -0.49 -0.18
CA ALA A 222 1.45 -1.94 -0.13
C ALA A 222 2.82 -2.39 0.42
N MET A 223 3.91 -1.66 0.17
CA MET A 223 5.22 -1.99 0.74
C MET A 223 5.33 -1.66 2.23
N LEU A 224 4.56 -0.70 2.75
CA LEU A 224 4.57 -0.40 4.20
C LEU A 224 3.59 -1.28 4.98
N PHE A 225 2.48 -1.67 4.35
CA PHE A 225 1.42 -2.49 4.96
C PHE A 225 1.54 -4.00 4.65
N GLY A 226 2.28 -4.40 3.62
CA GLY A 226 2.44 -5.79 3.20
C GLY A 226 3.64 -6.54 3.79
N ILE A 227 4.50 -5.87 4.57
CA ILE A 227 5.64 -6.51 5.22
C ILE A 227 5.21 -7.03 6.59
N ALA A 228 5.48 -8.30 6.88
CA ALA A 228 5.22 -8.95 8.17
C ALA A 228 6.09 -8.41 9.34
N GLU A 229 6.80 -7.31 9.12
CA GLU A 229 7.71 -6.67 10.07
C GLU A 229 7.11 -5.34 10.53
N GLY A 230 7.32 -5.00 11.80
CA GLY A 230 7.01 -3.68 12.33
C GLY A 230 7.98 -2.65 11.76
N VAL A 231 7.50 -1.47 11.41
CA VAL A 231 8.34 -0.34 10.97
C VAL A 231 7.98 0.86 11.81
N ILE A 232 9.00 1.53 12.36
CA ILE A 232 8.87 2.75 13.15
C ILE A 232 9.88 3.76 12.64
N ALA A 233 9.47 4.99 12.40
CA ALA A 233 10.36 6.10 12.07
C ALA A 233 10.30 7.17 13.15
N LEU A 234 11.46 7.73 13.50
CA LEU A 234 11.62 8.79 14.47
C LEU A 234 12.31 9.99 13.82
N ASP A 235 11.92 11.20 14.24
CA ASP A 235 12.64 12.44 13.89
C ASP A 235 13.94 12.60 14.70
N PRO A 236 14.76 13.65 14.46
CA PRO A 236 15.98 13.89 15.22
C PRO A 236 15.75 14.23 16.70
N GLN A 237 14.51 14.55 17.08
CA GLN A 237 14.08 14.83 18.45
C GLN A 237 13.46 13.59 19.14
N LEU A 238 13.57 12.41 18.52
CA LEU A 238 13.00 11.14 19.00
C LEU A 238 11.47 11.16 19.11
N ARG A 239 10.79 11.91 18.23
CA ARG A 239 9.34 11.86 18.07
C ARG A 239 8.95 10.91 16.96
N LEU A 240 7.86 10.19 17.17
CA LEU A 240 7.37 9.18 16.25
C LEU A 240 6.76 9.82 15.01
N THR A 241 7.33 9.58 13.83
CA THR A 241 6.87 10.17 12.56
C THR A 241 6.07 9.18 11.72
N LEU A 242 6.36 7.89 11.86
CA LEU A 242 5.66 6.82 11.15
C LEU A 242 5.68 5.56 12.00
N VAL A 243 4.58 4.81 11.96
CA VAL A 243 4.49 3.46 12.47
C VAL A 243 3.50 2.68 11.61
N ASN A 244 3.84 1.45 11.24
CA ASN A 244 2.89 0.57 10.55
C ASN A 244 2.04 -0.25 11.54
N GLU A 245 0.98 -0.91 11.06
CA GLU A 245 0.08 -1.70 11.91
C GLU A 245 0.81 -2.80 12.70
N VAL A 246 1.80 -3.44 12.09
CA VAL A 246 2.61 -4.47 12.76
C VAL A 246 3.41 -3.83 13.90
N GLY A 247 3.97 -2.64 13.72
CA GLY A 247 4.68 -1.87 14.75
C GLY A 247 3.76 -1.51 15.92
N HIS A 248 2.53 -1.06 15.65
CA HIS A 248 1.52 -0.83 16.68
C HIS A 248 1.26 -2.09 17.50
N ARG A 249 1.06 -3.24 16.85
CA ARG A 249 0.78 -4.52 17.52
C ARG A 249 1.97 -5.14 18.25
N LEU A 250 3.19 -4.96 17.74
CA LEU A 250 4.42 -5.50 18.36
C LEU A 250 4.85 -4.68 19.58
N LEU A 251 4.72 -3.35 19.51
CA LEU A 251 5.05 -2.44 20.61
C LEU A 251 3.86 -2.02 21.47
N ASP A 252 2.64 -2.49 21.17
CA ASP A 252 1.43 -2.16 21.91
C ASP A 252 1.25 -0.64 22.06
N LEU A 253 1.38 0.08 20.94
CA LEU A 253 1.33 1.55 20.91
C LEU A 253 -0.12 2.04 20.73
N PRO A 254 -0.53 3.12 21.43
CA PRO A 254 -1.87 3.68 21.31
C PRO A 254 -2.16 4.23 19.90
N GLU A 255 -3.43 4.21 19.51
CA GLU A 255 -3.88 4.87 18.27
C GLU A 255 -3.62 6.39 18.35
N GLY A 256 -2.98 6.95 17.32
CA GLY A 256 -2.60 8.38 17.32
C GLY A 256 -1.25 8.72 17.97
N CYS A 257 -0.36 7.74 18.16
CA CYS A 257 0.98 7.96 18.74
C CYS A 257 1.94 8.79 17.88
N VAL A 258 1.58 9.11 16.63
CA VAL A 258 2.40 9.93 15.72
C VAL A 258 2.54 11.35 16.26
N GLY A 259 3.77 11.82 16.41
CA GLY A 259 4.15 13.13 16.97
C GLY A 259 4.56 13.09 18.46
N MET A 260 4.25 12.00 19.16
CA MET A 260 4.62 11.81 20.57
C MET A 260 6.10 11.43 20.71
N SER A 261 6.71 11.79 21.85
CA SER A 261 8.07 11.35 22.16
C SER A 261 8.08 9.92 22.70
N LEU A 262 9.23 9.24 22.65
CA LEU A 262 9.38 7.89 23.23
C LEU A 262 9.04 7.86 24.72
N ALA A 263 9.33 8.93 25.47
CA ALA A 263 9.03 9.03 26.89
C ALA A 263 7.52 9.12 27.14
N ASP A 264 6.77 9.88 26.33
CA ASP A 264 5.31 10.00 26.44
C ASP A 264 4.60 8.66 26.15
N LEU A 265 5.24 7.80 25.36
CA LEU A 265 4.74 6.46 25.02
C LEU A 265 5.09 5.39 26.08
N GLY A 266 5.75 5.77 27.18
CA GLY A 266 6.17 4.84 28.24
C GLY A 266 7.21 3.82 27.76
N ILE A 267 8.02 4.19 26.77
CA ILE A 267 9.10 3.35 26.27
C ILE A 267 10.35 3.62 27.09
N GLU A 268 10.76 2.64 27.88
CA GLU A 268 11.90 2.74 28.81
C GLU A 268 12.90 1.57 28.61
N GLY A 269 14.08 1.72 29.22
CA GLY A 269 15.13 0.69 29.27
C GLY A 269 15.70 0.33 27.89
N ARG A 270 16.01 -0.96 27.69
CA ARG A 270 16.68 -1.44 26.46
C ARG A 270 15.92 -1.11 25.18
N LEU A 271 14.59 -1.07 25.21
CA LEU A 271 13.79 -0.68 24.03
C LEU A 271 14.02 0.79 23.68
N TYR A 272 14.06 1.66 24.69
CA TYR A 272 14.42 3.06 24.50
C TYR A 272 15.82 3.19 23.93
N ASP A 273 16.79 2.46 24.47
CA ASP A 273 18.18 2.57 24.03
C ASP A 273 18.40 2.20 22.55
N VAL A 274 17.70 1.18 22.06
CA VAL A 274 17.73 0.78 20.65
C VAL A 274 17.01 1.81 19.76
N LEU A 275 15.86 2.32 20.22
CA LEU A 275 15.07 3.33 19.51
C LEU A 275 15.63 4.76 19.62
N ALA A 276 16.49 5.07 20.58
CA ALA A 276 17.20 6.34 20.71
C ALA A 276 18.62 6.27 20.12
N GLY A 277 19.19 5.07 20.04
CA GLY A 277 20.56 4.84 19.59
C GLY A 277 21.58 5.15 20.67
N THR A 278 21.16 5.12 21.94
CA THR A 278 21.97 5.48 23.12
C THR A 278 22.66 4.29 23.78
N GLY A 279 22.24 3.06 23.49
CA GLY A 279 22.71 1.83 24.17
C GLY A 279 24.01 1.21 23.66
N GLY A 280 24.87 1.93 22.94
CA GLY A 280 26.06 1.35 22.35
C GLY A 280 27.27 2.26 22.37
N GLU A 281 28.23 1.96 23.24
CA GLU A 281 29.61 2.41 23.04
C GLU A 281 30.11 1.86 21.69
N HIS A 282 30.62 2.77 20.84
CA HIS A 282 31.31 2.51 19.57
C HIS A 282 30.44 2.23 18.32
N GLY A 283 29.99 3.29 17.65
CA GLY A 283 30.41 3.66 16.28
C GLY A 283 30.17 2.74 15.07
N ALA A 284 29.59 1.56 15.20
CA ALA A 284 29.31 0.67 14.07
C ALA A 284 27.82 0.35 13.95
N GLU A 285 27.31 0.32 12.71
CA GLU A 285 25.97 -0.12 12.33
C GLU A 285 25.63 -1.48 12.97
N ARG A 286 25.08 -1.50 14.19
CA ARG A 286 24.56 -2.73 14.79
C ARG A 286 23.24 -3.08 14.10
N ARG A 287 23.34 -4.04 13.20
CA ARG A 287 22.20 -4.75 12.62
C ARG A 287 21.77 -5.82 13.64
N ASP A 288 20.46 -5.95 13.84
CA ASP A 288 19.81 -7.00 14.64
C ASP A 288 20.02 -6.95 16.17
N GLU A 289 19.61 -5.84 16.80
CA GLU A 289 19.51 -5.73 18.26
C GLU A 289 18.30 -6.53 18.80
N VAL A 290 18.54 -7.37 19.80
CA VAL A 290 17.48 -8.20 20.39
C VAL A 290 16.88 -7.53 21.62
N VAL A 291 15.57 -7.31 21.60
CA VAL A 291 14.81 -6.73 22.71
C VAL A 291 13.71 -7.70 23.13
N VAL A 292 13.63 -7.97 24.44
CA VAL A 292 12.55 -8.77 25.02
C VAL A 292 11.52 -7.83 25.62
N ARG A 293 10.28 -7.90 25.14
CA ARG A 293 9.17 -7.08 25.67
C ARG A 293 7.93 -7.94 25.87
N ARG A 294 7.41 -7.95 27.10
CA ARG A 294 6.18 -8.68 27.49
C ARG A 294 6.12 -10.12 26.95
N GLY A 295 7.22 -10.85 27.04
CA GLY A 295 7.32 -12.25 26.59
C GLY A 295 7.58 -12.46 25.10
N ARG A 296 7.69 -11.40 24.28
CA ARG A 296 8.09 -11.49 22.87
C ARG A 296 9.58 -11.21 22.70
N VAL A 297 10.21 -11.91 21.76
CA VAL A 297 11.59 -11.68 21.35
C VAL A 297 11.56 -10.91 20.03
N LEU A 298 11.90 -9.62 20.09
CA LEU A 298 11.93 -8.74 18.94
C LEU A 298 13.37 -8.55 18.48
N VAL A 299 13.62 -8.78 17.20
CA VAL A 299 14.88 -8.38 16.55
C VAL A 299 14.63 -7.05 15.88
N MET A 300 15.42 -6.04 16.25
CA MET A 300 15.27 -4.66 15.83
C MET A 300 16.48 -4.22 15.03
N ASN A 301 16.25 -3.66 13.85
CA ASN A 301 17.32 -3.11 13.03
C ASN A 301 17.08 -1.62 12.81
N ARG A 302 17.98 -0.78 13.31
CA ARG A 302 17.90 0.68 13.18
C ARG A 302 18.81 1.16 12.06
N MET A 303 18.26 1.98 11.18
CA MET A 303 19.00 2.71 10.16
C MET A 303 18.77 4.21 10.32
N ASP A 304 19.84 4.99 10.36
CA ASP A 304 19.73 6.44 10.36
C ASP A 304 19.47 6.97 8.94
N VAL A 305 18.54 7.93 8.82
CA VAL A 305 18.19 8.54 7.54
C VAL A 305 18.88 9.88 7.42
N THR A 306 19.75 10.03 6.43
CA THR A 306 20.46 11.28 6.13
C THR A 306 20.13 11.76 4.72
N LYS A 307 20.02 13.08 4.55
CA LYS A 307 19.87 13.72 3.23
C LYS A 307 20.76 14.96 3.18
N ASP A 308 21.57 15.07 2.14
CA ASP A 308 22.49 16.20 1.92
C ASP A 308 23.39 16.49 3.14
N GLY A 309 23.85 15.43 3.82
CA GLY A 309 24.70 15.52 5.02
C GLY A 309 23.97 15.87 6.33
N ARG A 310 22.65 16.13 6.30
CA ARG A 310 21.83 16.40 7.48
C ARG A 310 21.07 15.14 7.91
N ARG A 311 21.13 14.81 9.21
CA ARG A 311 20.34 13.72 9.81
C ARG A 311 18.86 14.15 9.85
N LEU A 312 18.01 13.40 9.15
CA LEU A 312 16.57 13.60 9.11
C LEU A 312 15.83 12.81 10.18
N GLY A 313 16.47 11.78 10.73
CA GLY A 313 15.87 10.90 11.74
C GLY A 313 16.43 9.49 11.65
N SER A 314 15.64 8.52 12.07
CA SER A 314 15.96 7.09 12.01
C SER A 314 14.74 6.24 11.72
N VAL A 315 14.93 5.12 11.02
CA VAL A 315 13.93 4.09 10.79
C VAL A 315 14.38 2.81 11.47
N THR A 316 13.49 2.20 12.25
CA THR A 316 13.72 0.93 12.94
C THR A 316 12.71 -0.09 12.46
N THR A 317 13.19 -1.24 11.97
CA THR A 317 12.34 -2.40 11.69
C THR A 317 12.32 -3.33 12.88
N LEU A 318 11.21 -4.04 13.09
CA LEU A 318 10.96 -4.95 14.20
C LEU A 318 10.45 -6.29 13.69
N ARG A 319 11.13 -7.37 14.04
CA ARG A 319 10.75 -8.72 13.65
C ARG A 319 10.51 -9.60 14.86
N ASP A 320 9.33 -10.20 14.94
CA ASP A 320 9.01 -11.18 15.98
C ASP A 320 9.73 -12.51 15.68
N ARG A 321 10.56 -12.97 16.61
CA ARG A 321 11.28 -14.25 16.55
C ARG A 321 10.96 -15.12 17.76
N THR A 322 9.82 -14.89 18.42
CA THR A 322 9.44 -15.60 19.64
C THR A 322 9.33 -17.11 19.42
N GLU A 323 8.67 -17.56 18.35
CA GLU A 323 8.52 -18.99 18.01
C GLU A 323 9.87 -19.65 17.71
N LEU A 324 10.74 -18.98 16.94
CA LEU A 324 12.07 -19.51 16.63
C LEU A 324 12.91 -19.64 17.89
N ALA A 325 12.88 -18.64 18.76
CA ALA A 325 13.57 -18.67 20.05
C ALA A 325 12.97 -19.71 21.03
N GLN A 326 11.71 -20.12 20.86
CA GLN A 326 11.12 -21.25 21.60
C GLN A 326 11.63 -22.58 21.05
N LEU A 327 11.64 -22.77 19.73
CA LEU A 327 12.14 -24.00 19.09
C LEU A 327 13.63 -24.25 19.40
N GLU A 328 14.47 -23.21 19.33
CA GLU A 328 15.90 -23.33 19.66
C GLU A 328 16.11 -23.78 21.11
N ARG A 329 15.27 -23.32 22.03
CA ARG A 329 15.30 -23.77 23.44
C ARG A 329 14.91 -25.24 23.58
N GLU A 330 13.88 -25.68 22.86
CA GLU A 330 13.41 -27.06 22.90
C GLU A 330 14.45 -28.03 22.30
N LEU A 331 15.08 -27.65 21.18
CA LEU A 331 16.17 -28.42 20.58
C LEU A 331 17.42 -28.46 21.47
N GLY A 332 17.75 -27.36 22.15
CA GLY A 332 18.83 -27.33 23.15
C GLY A 332 18.59 -28.32 24.29
N SER A 333 17.36 -28.36 24.81
CA SER A 333 16.96 -29.33 25.83
C SER A 333 17.05 -30.79 25.35
N PHE A 334 16.62 -31.06 24.11
CA PHE A 334 16.70 -32.40 23.52
C PHE A 334 18.14 -32.87 23.29
N ARG A 335 19.01 -31.98 22.77
CA ARG A 335 20.43 -32.30 22.55
C ARG A 335 21.15 -32.58 23.87
N SER A 336 20.94 -31.75 24.89
CA SER A 336 21.50 -31.96 26.22
C SER A 336 21.06 -33.31 26.82
N SER A 337 19.79 -33.67 26.66
CA SER A 337 19.27 -34.98 27.10
C SER A 337 19.93 -36.14 26.37
N THR A 338 20.22 -35.98 25.08
CA THR A 338 20.86 -37.01 24.26
C THR A 338 22.34 -37.19 24.62
N GLU A 339 23.05 -36.10 24.93
CA GLU A 339 24.43 -36.14 25.39
C GLU A 339 24.56 -36.84 26.75
N LEU A 340 23.64 -36.56 27.68
CA LEU A 340 23.56 -37.27 28.97
C LEU A 340 23.33 -38.77 28.79
N LEU A 341 22.37 -39.16 27.94
CA LEU A 341 22.12 -40.57 27.63
C LEU A 341 23.33 -41.25 26.98
N ARG A 342 24.06 -40.53 26.12
CA ARG A 342 25.26 -41.04 25.46
C ARG A 342 26.42 -41.21 26.44
N ALA A 343 26.61 -40.26 27.36
CA ALA A 343 27.59 -40.37 28.43
C ALA A 343 27.26 -41.57 29.34
N GLN A 344 25.98 -41.74 29.73
CA GLN A 344 25.51 -42.87 30.53
C GLN A 344 25.72 -44.21 29.81
N ALA A 345 25.47 -44.27 28.50
CA ALA A 345 25.71 -45.48 27.71
C ALA A 345 27.21 -45.82 27.64
N HIS A 346 28.08 -44.82 27.46
CA HIS A 346 29.52 -45.02 27.49
C HIS A 346 30.01 -45.51 28.86
N GLU A 347 29.49 -44.94 29.95
CA GLU A 347 29.82 -45.37 31.30
C GLU A 347 29.37 -46.82 31.55
N PHE A 348 28.15 -47.17 31.15
CA PHE A 348 27.64 -48.54 31.27
C PHE A 348 28.45 -49.55 30.45
N SER A 349 28.84 -49.19 29.23
CA SER A 349 29.74 -50.01 28.41
C SER A 349 31.10 -50.20 29.08
N ASN A 350 31.66 -49.16 29.69
CA ASN A 350 32.92 -49.27 30.44
C ASN A 350 32.76 -50.22 31.65
N GLN A 351 31.67 -50.10 32.41
CA GLN A 351 31.36 -50.99 33.53
C GLN A 351 31.25 -52.46 33.07
N LEU A 352 30.53 -52.73 31.98
CA LEU A 352 30.41 -54.08 31.41
C LEU A 352 31.75 -54.60 30.89
N HIS A 353 32.56 -53.76 30.26
CA HIS A 353 33.88 -54.14 29.76
C HIS A 353 34.82 -54.51 30.91
N THR A 354 34.82 -53.74 31.99
CA THR A 354 35.59 -54.06 33.21
C THR A 354 35.13 -55.36 33.85
N ILE A 355 33.81 -55.57 34.00
CA ILE A 355 33.27 -56.83 34.53
C ILE A 355 33.68 -58.01 33.64
N SER A 356 33.54 -57.88 32.32
CA SER A 356 33.92 -58.93 31.37
C SER A 356 35.42 -59.22 31.40
N GLY A 357 36.27 -58.20 31.53
CA GLY A 357 37.72 -58.36 31.66
C GLY A 357 38.13 -59.09 32.94
N LEU A 358 37.51 -58.74 34.08
CA LEU A 358 37.74 -59.41 35.37
C LEU A 358 37.29 -60.88 35.35
N ILE A 359 36.17 -61.19 34.67
CA ILE A 359 35.72 -62.57 34.46
C ILE A 359 36.72 -63.36 33.59
N GLN A 360 37.23 -62.77 32.51
CA GLN A 360 38.17 -63.42 31.59
C GLN A 360 39.51 -63.78 32.23
N ILE A 361 40.01 -62.95 33.16
CA ILE A 361 41.26 -63.21 33.88
C ILE A 361 41.08 -64.12 35.11
N GLY A 362 39.85 -64.56 35.40
CA GLY A 362 39.53 -65.49 36.49
C GLY A 362 39.38 -64.85 37.89
N GLU A 363 39.40 -63.52 37.99
CA GLU A 363 39.33 -62.75 39.24
C GLU A 363 37.88 -62.56 39.73
N HIS A 364 37.22 -63.66 40.06
CA HIS A 364 35.80 -63.66 40.44
C HIS A 364 35.52 -62.86 41.73
N ASP A 365 36.44 -62.89 42.70
CA ASP A 365 36.31 -62.13 43.95
C ASP A 365 36.38 -60.62 43.72
N GLU A 366 37.15 -60.17 42.73
CA GLU A 366 37.25 -58.76 42.33
C GLU A 366 35.98 -58.28 41.62
N VAL A 367 35.33 -59.14 40.82
CA VAL A 367 34.02 -58.84 40.21
C VAL A 367 32.99 -58.59 41.31
N VAL A 368 32.90 -59.48 42.31
CA VAL A 368 31.96 -59.34 43.43
C VAL A 368 32.25 -58.07 44.21
N ARG A 369 33.53 -57.74 44.44
CA ARG A 369 33.96 -56.50 45.10
C ARG A 369 33.61 -55.25 44.31
N TYR A 370 33.86 -55.26 42.99
CA TYR A 370 33.56 -54.16 42.08
C TYR A 370 32.06 -53.90 42.00
N VAL A 371 31.24 -54.95 41.83
CA VAL A 371 29.76 -54.84 41.85
C VAL A 371 29.25 -54.35 43.21
N ARG A 372 29.85 -54.83 44.31
CA ARG A 372 29.49 -54.38 45.67
C ARG A 372 29.90 -52.92 45.90
N ALA A 373 31.05 -52.47 45.39
CA ALA A 373 31.48 -51.07 45.44
C ALA A 373 30.56 -50.18 44.59
N LEU A 374 30.17 -50.63 43.40
CA LEU A 374 29.19 -49.98 42.51
C LEU A 374 27.83 -49.83 43.20
N ARG A 375 27.41 -50.85 43.98
CA ARG A 375 26.22 -50.78 44.83
C ARG A 375 26.40 -49.84 46.02
N LYS A 376 27.52 -49.88 46.73
CA LYS A 376 27.78 -49.08 47.94
C LYS A 376 27.87 -47.57 47.63
N HIS A 377 28.34 -47.21 46.43
CA HIS A 377 28.34 -45.83 45.94
C HIS A 377 26.91 -45.32 45.61
N ARG A 378 25.98 -46.22 45.27
CA ARG A 378 24.55 -45.91 45.13
C ARG A 378 23.81 -45.89 46.48
N GLU A 379 24.15 -46.78 47.41
CA GLU A 379 23.44 -46.97 48.69
C GLU A 379 23.63 -45.83 49.70
N SER A 380 24.78 -45.13 49.70
CA SER A 380 24.98 -43.96 50.59
C SER A 380 24.21 -42.71 50.15
N LEU A 381 23.71 -42.68 48.91
CA LEU A 381 22.88 -41.60 48.37
C LEU A 381 21.38 -41.96 48.40
N ASP A 382 21.03 -43.26 48.36
CA ASP A 382 19.65 -43.74 48.15
C ASP A 382 18.69 -43.54 49.34
N LEU A 383 19.13 -43.61 50.60
CA LEU A 383 18.22 -43.61 51.76
C LEU A 383 17.76 -42.20 52.21
N THR A 384 18.61 -41.18 52.06
CA THR A 384 18.30 -39.80 52.47
C THR A 384 17.55 -39.03 51.38
N LEU A 385 17.87 -39.29 50.10
CA LEU A 385 17.20 -38.66 48.95
C LEU A 385 15.79 -39.21 48.71
N THR A 386 15.60 -40.53 48.75
CA THR A 386 14.32 -41.17 48.39
C THR A 386 13.19 -40.91 49.40
N SER A 387 13.53 -40.59 50.66
CA SER A 387 12.52 -40.26 51.69
C SER A 387 12.13 -38.77 51.71
N ARG A 388 13.03 -37.88 51.30
CA ARG A 388 12.86 -36.40 51.39
C ARG A 388 12.50 -35.73 50.07
N VAL A 389 12.87 -36.33 48.93
CA VAL A 389 12.56 -35.84 47.58
C VAL A 389 11.75 -36.91 46.86
N ARG A 390 10.42 -36.74 46.81
CA ARG A 390 9.49 -37.68 46.17
C ARG A 390 9.35 -37.47 44.66
N ASP A 391 9.81 -36.33 44.15
CA ASP A 391 9.85 -36.07 42.71
C ASP A 391 11.02 -36.82 42.05
N ARG A 392 10.70 -37.71 41.10
CA ARG A 392 11.67 -38.62 40.49
C ARG A 392 12.70 -37.91 39.63
N ALA A 393 12.31 -36.86 38.91
CA ALA A 393 13.23 -36.16 38.00
C ALA A 393 14.22 -35.32 38.80
N VAL A 394 13.74 -34.62 39.84
CA VAL A 394 14.59 -33.83 40.74
C VAL A 394 15.54 -34.74 41.53
N ALA A 395 15.06 -35.88 42.05
CA ALA A 395 15.91 -36.86 42.71
C ALA A 395 16.99 -37.42 41.77
N ALA A 396 16.63 -37.77 40.53
CA ALA A 396 17.57 -38.24 39.51
C ALA A 396 18.63 -37.19 39.18
N LEU A 397 18.23 -35.92 39.06
CA LEU A 397 19.16 -34.81 38.84
C LEU A 397 20.14 -34.65 40.00
N LEU A 398 19.66 -34.65 41.24
CA LEU A 398 20.53 -34.54 42.42
C LEU A 398 21.53 -35.70 42.50
N MET A 399 21.11 -36.92 42.17
CA MET A 399 22.01 -38.05 42.08
C MET A 399 23.09 -37.85 41.00
N ALA A 400 22.70 -37.39 39.80
CA ALA A 400 23.64 -37.12 38.71
C ALA A 400 24.62 -35.99 39.07
N LYS A 401 24.15 -34.92 39.72
CA LYS A 401 25.00 -33.81 40.17
C LYS A 401 25.93 -34.21 41.31
N SER A 402 25.51 -35.12 42.19
CA SER A 402 26.39 -35.67 43.23
C SER A 402 27.56 -36.44 42.63
N ALA A 403 27.33 -37.21 41.57
CA ALA A 403 28.40 -37.91 40.86
C ALA A 403 29.38 -36.92 40.21
N LEU A 404 28.85 -35.90 39.53
CA LEU A 404 29.66 -34.83 38.91
C LEU A 404 30.48 -34.04 39.95
N ALA A 405 29.90 -33.77 41.12
CA ALA A 405 30.59 -33.09 42.21
C ALA A 405 31.78 -33.91 42.72
N ALA A 406 31.60 -35.23 42.87
CA ALA A 406 32.67 -36.14 43.28
C ALA A 406 33.83 -36.17 42.28
N GLU A 407 33.55 -36.14 40.97
CA GLU A 407 34.58 -36.04 39.91
C GLU A 407 35.41 -34.75 40.04
N ARG A 408 34.78 -33.66 40.48
CA ARG A 408 35.41 -32.35 40.67
C ARG A 408 36.03 -32.15 42.06
N ARG A 409 36.02 -33.19 42.91
CA ARG A 409 36.46 -33.14 44.32
C ARG A 409 35.69 -32.10 45.16
N VAL A 410 34.43 -31.87 44.83
CA VAL A 410 33.53 -30.99 45.60
C VAL A 410 32.52 -31.85 46.35
N GLN A 411 32.34 -31.61 47.64
CA GLN A 411 31.34 -32.33 48.43
C GLN A 411 29.94 -31.74 48.24
N LEU A 412 29.04 -32.46 47.56
CA LEU A 412 27.64 -32.09 47.47
C LEU A 412 26.86 -32.63 48.69
N ARG A 413 26.26 -31.74 49.47
CA ARG A 413 25.45 -32.03 50.66
C ARG A 413 24.00 -31.64 50.41
N ILE A 414 23.08 -32.38 51.02
CA ILE A 414 21.64 -32.06 50.98
C ILE A 414 21.20 -31.73 52.40
N SER A 415 20.66 -30.52 52.56
CA SER A 415 20.19 -30.00 53.85
C SER A 415 19.14 -30.92 54.45
N GLU A 416 19.16 -31.09 55.77
CA GLU A 416 18.16 -31.89 56.48
C GLU A 416 16.75 -31.32 56.41
N LEU A 417 16.64 -30.03 56.08
CA LEU A 417 15.38 -29.31 55.90
C LEU A 417 14.75 -29.55 54.52
N THR A 418 15.40 -30.35 53.66
CA THR A 418 14.91 -30.68 52.33
C THR A 418 13.61 -31.49 52.42
N ALA A 419 12.55 -30.97 51.81
CA ALA A 419 11.27 -31.64 51.64
C ALA A 419 10.64 -31.21 50.30
N LEU A 420 10.51 -32.15 49.38
CA LEU A 420 9.87 -31.95 48.07
C LEU A 420 8.94 -33.15 47.78
N ASP A 421 7.64 -32.87 47.65
CA ASP A 421 6.64 -33.82 47.18
C ASP A 421 6.67 -33.96 45.64
N ARG A 422 5.82 -34.84 45.10
CA ARG A 422 5.72 -35.03 43.65
C ARG A 422 5.07 -33.80 42.99
N LEU A 423 5.72 -33.28 41.94
CA LEU A 423 5.23 -32.14 41.19
C LEU A 423 4.51 -32.57 39.90
N GLU A 424 3.75 -31.65 39.29
CA GLU A 424 3.29 -31.80 37.92
C GLU A 424 4.48 -31.85 36.94
N PRO A 425 4.39 -32.54 35.78
CA PRO A 425 5.52 -32.74 34.88
C PRO A 425 6.21 -31.44 34.43
N THR A 426 5.44 -30.39 34.16
CA THR A 426 5.96 -29.07 33.78
C THR A 426 6.68 -28.37 34.93
N ASP A 427 6.25 -28.62 36.16
CA ASP A 427 6.75 -27.97 37.37
C ASP A 427 8.03 -28.67 37.82
N SER A 428 8.04 -30.00 37.74
CA SER A 428 9.23 -30.84 37.91
C SER A 428 10.34 -30.44 36.94
N ALA A 429 10.03 -30.23 35.65
CA ALA A 429 11.02 -29.80 34.66
C ALA A 429 11.58 -28.40 34.94
N ASP A 430 10.74 -27.45 35.36
CA ASP A 430 11.15 -26.08 35.70
C ASP A 430 12.03 -26.05 36.97
N VAL A 431 11.63 -26.80 38.01
CA VAL A 431 12.42 -26.97 39.25
C VAL A 431 13.76 -27.63 38.94
N ALA A 432 13.78 -28.69 38.13
CA ALA A 432 15.00 -29.37 37.70
C ALA A 432 15.93 -28.43 36.91
N THR A 433 15.39 -27.58 36.04
CA THR A 433 16.17 -26.59 35.28
C THR A 433 16.86 -25.59 36.21
N VAL A 434 16.10 -25.00 37.13
CA VAL A 434 16.64 -24.01 38.08
C VAL A 434 17.66 -24.65 39.00
N LEU A 435 17.32 -25.80 39.60
CA LEU A 435 18.22 -26.53 40.48
C LEU A 435 19.52 -26.92 39.77
N GLY A 436 19.42 -27.46 38.56
CA GLY A 436 20.58 -27.86 37.77
C GLY A 436 21.53 -26.68 37.53
N ASN A 437 21.00 -25.55 37.07
CA ASN A 437 21.80 -24.35 36.81
C ASN A 437 22.45 -23.78 38.07
N LEU A 438 21.72 -23.73 39.19
CA LEU A 438 22.26 -23.23 40.45
C LEU A 438 23.36 -24.14 40.99
N VAL A 439 23.16 -25.46 40.94
CA VAL A 439 24.17 -26.43 41.37
C VAL A 439 25.39 -26.42 40.45
N ASP A 440 25.22 -26.30 39.14
CA ASP A 440 26.35 -26.21 38.19
C ASP A 440 27.20 -24.97 38.46
N ASN A 441 26.55 -23.82 38.66
CA ASN A 441 27.26 -22.59 39.00
C ASN A 441 27.99 -22.70 40.35
N ALA A 442 27.35 -23.32 41.35
CA ALA A 442 27.94 -23.56 42.66
C ALA A 442 29.16 -24.49 42.58
N LEU A 443 29.08 -25.58 41.81
CA LEU A 443 30.19 -26.51 41.59
C LEU A 443 31.34 -25.85 40.83
N ASP A 444 31.02 -25.03 39.83
CA ASP A 444 32.00 -24.24 39.06
C ASP A 444 32.71 -23.16 39.89
N ALA A 445 32.04 -22.63 40.91
CA ALA A 445 32.57 -21.63 41.83
C ALA A 445 33.44 -22.29 42.92
N ALA A 446 32.95 -23.38 43.52
CA ALA A 446 33.65 -24.12 44.57
C ALA A 446 34.91 -24.84 44.06
N ALA A 447 34.93 -25.27 42.79
CA ALA A 447 36.10 -25.93 42.18
C ALA A 447 37.24 -24.97 41.80
N ALA A 448 37.14 -23.66 42.11
CA ALA A 448 38.20 -22.71 41.83
C ALA A 448 39.48 -23.02 42.67
N PRO A 449 40.70 -22.88 42.10
CA PRO A 449 41.95 -23.34 42.73
C PRO A 449 42.21 -22.78 44.13
N GLU A 450 41.67 -21.61 44.44
CA GLU A 450 41.89 -20.88 45.69
C GLU A 450 41.15 -21.50 46.90
N HIS A 451 40.19 -22.41 46.68
CA HIS A 451 39.31 -23.00 47.71
C HIS A 451 39.20 -24.53 47.62
N ALA A 452 40.11 -25.19 46.89
CA ALA A 452 39.99 -26.60 46.50
C ALA A 452 40.10 -27.62 47.65
N ASP A 453 40.74 -27.28 48.78
CA ASP A 453 41.03 -28.24 49.85
C ASP A 453 39.83 -28.53 50.80
N ASP A 454 38.74 -27.74 50.72
CA ASP A 454 37.48 -27.98 51.46
C ASP A 454 36.24 -27.50 50.66
N ALA A 455 36.22 -27.79 49.36
CA ALA A 455 35.15 -27.35 48.47
C ALA A 455 33.83 -28.09 48.74
N TRP A 456 32.75 -27.35 49.02
CA TRP A 456 31.43 -27.92 49.26
C TRP A 456 30.31 -27.11 48.61
N VAL A 457 29.21 -27.81 48.31
CA VAL A 457 27.94 -27.23 47.86
C VAL A 457 26.82 -27.87 48.68
N GLU A 458 25.91 -27.07 49.22
CA GLU A 458 24.73 -27.53 49.95
C GLU A 458 23.45 -27.15 49.21
N VAL A 459 22.55 -28.10 49.05
CA VAL A 459 21.22 -27.89 48.44
C VAL A 459 20.13 -28.08 49.48
N GLU A 460 19.19 -27.14 49.54
CA GLU A 460 17.96 -27.22 50.31
C GLU A 460 16.75 -26.96 49.40
N LEU A 461 15.77 -27.87 49.43
CA LEU A 461 14.50 -27.71 48.72
C LEU A 461 13.37 -27.65 49.74
N ARG A 462 12.58 -26.57 49.73
CA ARG A 462 11.43 -26.44 50.61
C ARG A 462 10.19 -26.23 49.77
N GLN A 463 9.23 -27.13 49.92
CA GLN A 463 7.93 -26.98 49.31
C GLN A 463 6.90 -26.48 50.32
N ASP A 464 6.15 -25.45 49.94
CA ASP A 464 4.90 -25.06 50.58
C ASP A 464 3.68 -25.48 49.72
N THR A 465 2.48 -25.09 50.12
CA THR A 465 1.22 -25.47 49.45
C THR A 465 1.15 -25.04 47.97
N SER A 466 1.90 -24.01 47.58
CA SER A 466 1.78 -23.34 46.27
C SER A 466 3.11 -22.93 45.65
N SER A 467 4.24 -23.18 46.31
CA SER A 467 5.55 -22.72 45.89
C SER A 467 6.67 -23.67 46.33
N VAL A 468 7.75 -23.66 45.56
CA VAL A 468 9.00 -24.34 45.89
C VAL A 468 10.08 -23.28 46.00
N GLU A 469 10.81 -23.33 47.12
CA GLU A 469 12.03 -22.58 47.38
C GLU A 469 13.23 -23.51 47.22
N ILE A 470 14.17 -23.10 46.38
CA ILE A 470 15.42 -23.79 46.07
C ILE A 470 16.54 -22.91 46.59
N VAL A 471 17.29 -23.42 47.58
CA VAL A 471 18.44 -22.73 48.15
C VAL A 471 19.69 -23.54 47.82
N VAL A 472 20.67 -22.91 47.18
CA VAL A 472 21.97 -23.51 46.89
C VAL A 472 23.06 -22.64 47.51
N ARG A 473 23.88 -23.25 48.36
CA ARG A 473 24.99 -22.61 49.06
C ARG A 473 26.30 -23.20 48.59
N ASP A 474 27.32 -22.37 48.41
CA ASP A 474 28.64 -22.82 47.99
C ASP A 474 29.76 -22.23 48.84
N SER A 475 30.93 -22.89 48.77
CA SER A 475 32.18 -22.45 49.39
C SER A 475 33.12 -21.70 48.44
N GLY A 476 32.61 -21.20 47.31
CA GLY A 476 33.38 -20.45 46.32
C GLY A 476 33.70 -19.02 46.78
N PRO A 477 34.22 -18.14 45.89
CA PRO A 477 34.61 -16.77 46.26
C PRO A 477 33.42 -15.83 46.61
N GLY A 478 32.19 -16.31 46.48
CA GLY A 478 30.97 -15.53 46.64
C GLY A 478 30.72 -14.52 45.52
N VAL A 479 29.66 -13.73 45.68
CA VAL A 479 29.28 -12.66 44.73
C VAL A 479 29.37 -11.31 45.43
N ALA A 480 30.06 -10.34 44.82
CA ALA A 480 30.13 -8.98 45.35
C ALA A 480 28.73 -8.32 45.37
N PRO A 481 28.36 -7.57 46.42
CA PRO A 481 27.02 -6.98 46.56
C PRO A 481 26.60 -6.10 45.36
N GLU A 482 27.57 -5.42 44.74
CA GLU A 482 27.36 -4.55 43.60
C GLU A 482 26.96 -5.33 42.33
N LEU A 483 27.36 -6.60 42.24
CA LEU A 483 27.10 -7.49 41.10
C LEU A 483 25.82 -8.33 41.28
N ALA A 484 25.18 -8.29 42.45
CA ALA A 484 24.07 -9.18 42.80
C ALA A 484 22.84 -9.04 41.88
N GLN A 485 22.60 -7.87 41.29
CA GLN A 485 21.54 -7.68 40.29
C GLN A 485 22.00 -7.98 38.85
N GLU A 486 23.28 -7.71 38.54
CA GLU A 486 23.86 -7.91 37.21
C GLU A 486 24.17 -9.37 36.90
N VAL A 487 24.41 -10.21 37.91
CA VAL A 487 24.71 -11.65 37.72
C VAL A 487 23.59 -12.43 37.04
N PHE A 488 22.36 -11.91 37.09
CA PHE A 488 21.21 -12.49 36.41
C PHE A 488 20.94 -11.88 35.02
N SER A 489 21.80 -10.97 34.54
CA SER A 489 21.72 -10.42 33.19
C SER A 489 22.27 -11.41 32.17
N ARG A 490 21.66 -11.44 30.97
CA ARG A 490 22.01 -12.43 29.94
C ARG A 490 23.42 -12.15 29.41
N GLY A 491 24.31 -13.14 29.52
CA GLY A 491 25.70 -13.04 29.07
C GLY A 491 26.67 -12.59 30.15
N PHE A 492 26.21 -12.35 31.38
CA PHE A 492 27.09 -12.09 32.53
C PHE A 492 27.91 -13.34 32.87
N THR A 493 29.22 -13.22 32.84
CA THR A 493 30.17 -14.23 33.32
C THR A 493 31.40 -13.54 33.87
N THR A 494 31.87 -13.98 35.04
CA THR A 494 33.15 -13.54 35.61
C THR A 494 34.34 -14.28 34.99
N LYS A 495 34.10 -15.30 34.16
CA LYS A 495 35.12 -16.11 33.47
C LYS A 495 35.22 -15.68 32.00
N ALA A 496 36.06 -14.68 31.71
CA ALA A 496 36.25 -14.13 30.36
C ALA A 496 37.18 -14.95 29.43
N ALA A 497 37.68 -16.11 29.85
CA ALA A 497 38.70 -16.84 29.08
C ALA A 497 38.55 -18.37 29.18
N GLN A 498 37.56 -18.95 28.48
CA GLN A 498 37.61 -20.28 27.83
C GLN A 498 36.24 -20.58 27.19
N GLY A 499 36.24 -21.14 25.99
CA GLY A 499 35.05 -21.27 25.13
C GLY A 499 34.13 -22.44 25.50
N GLY A 500 33.18 -22.21 26.41
CA GLY A 500 32.02 -23.06 26.67
C GLY A 500 30.80 -22.21 27.04
N ASP A 501 29.59 -22.69 26.74
CA ASP A 501 28.26 -22.06 26.90
C ASP A 501 28.20 -20.90 27.93
N ARG A 502 28.25 -19.65 27.45
CA ARG A 502 28.55 -18.48 28.29
C ARG A 502 27.31 -17.83 28.90
N GLY A 503 27.24 -17.75 30.24
CA GLY A 503 26.44 -16.76 30.99
C GLY A 503 24.91 -16.83 30.82
N ILE A 504 24.38 -17.96 30.35
CA ILE A 504 22.93 -18.16 30.14
C ILE A 504 22.26 -18.72 31.40
N GLY A 505 22.96 -19.52 32.20
CA GLY A 505 22.37 -20.29 33.30
C GLY A 505 21.60 -19.45 34.33
N LEU A 506 22.21 -18.40 34.90
CA LEU A 506 21.54 -17.54 35.89
C LEU A 506 20.39 -16.70 35.27
N ALA A 507 20.56 -16.26 34.02
CA ALA A 507 19.50 -15.56 33.29
C ALA A 507 18.30 -16.48 33.00
N LEU A 508 18.56 -17.76 32.70
CA LEU A 508 17.53 -18.79 32.53
C LEU A 508 16.82 -19.07 33.85
N THR A 509 17.57 -19.19 34.96
CA THR A 509 16.98 -19.34 36.30
C THR A 509 16.03 -18.19 36.62
N ARG A 510 16.44 -16.94 36.38
CA ARG A 510 15.56 -15.77 36.58
C ARG A 510 14.32 -15.82 35.69
N LEU A 511 14.48 -16.17 34.41
CA LEU A 511 13.36 -16.29 33.47
C LEU A 511 12.32 -17.32 33.92
N VAL A 512 12.77 -18.52 34.34
CA VAL A 512 11.88 -19.59 34.79
C VAL A 512 11.15 -19.18 36.08
N CYS A 513 11.86 -18.59 37.05
CA CYS A 513 11.25 -18.14 38.31
C CYS A 513 10.19 -17.05 38.05
N THR A 514 10.52 -16.03 37.26
CA THR A 514 9.60 -14.93 36.94
C THR A 514 8.38 -15.40 36.13
N ARG A 515 8.56 -16.35 35.20
CA ARG A 515 7.43 -16.95 34.46
C ARG A 515 6.44 -17.65 35.39
N ARG A 516 6.92 -18.20 36.50
CA ARG A 516 6.13 -18.87 37.55
C ARG A 516 5.69 -17.92 38.67
N GLY A 517 5.78 -16.61 38.46
CA GLY A 517 5.36 -15.60 39.44
C GLY A 517 6.26 -15.51 40.67
N GLY A 518 7.48 -16.04 40.60
CA GLY A 518 8.47 -16.01 41.67
C GLY A 518 9.72 -15.19 41.32
N GLU A 519 10.76 -15.34 42.15
CA GLU A 519 11.97 -14.52 42.09
C GLU A 519 13.23 -15.35 42.36
N VAL A 520 14.38 -14.80 41.99
CA VAL A 520 15.70 -15.36 42.36
C VAL A 520 16.55 -14.25 42.93
N SER A 521 17.24 -14.54 44.03
CA SER A 521 18.17 -13.63 44.70
C SER A 521 19.49 -14.34 45.01
N VAL A 522 20.53 -13.55 45.22
CA VAL A 522 21.84 -14.01 45.68
C VAL A 522 22.27 -13.18 46.88
N ALA A 523 22.84 -13.83 47.87
CA ALA A 523 23.45 -13.21 49.04
C ALA A 523 24.89 -13.70 49.19
N HIS A 524 25.79 -12.80 49.58
CA HIS A 524 27.14 -13.19 50.00
C HIS A 524 27.07 -13.82 51.39
N THR A 525 27.63 -15.02 51.54
CA THR A 525 27.64 -15.78 52.80
C THR A 525 28.99 -16.43 52.96
N GLN A 526 29.83 -15.93 53.88
CA GLN A 526 31.16 -16.50 54.09
C GLN A 526 31.08 -18.01 54.40
N PRO A 527 31.84 -18.88 53.69
CA PRO A 527 32.92 -18.54 52.75
C PRO A 527 32.53 -18.20 51.30
N GLY A 528 31.30 -18.42 50.83
CA GLY A 528 30.89 -18.18 49.43
C GLY A 528 29.56 -17.44 49.19
N ALA A 529 28.64 -18.03 48.43
CA ALA A 529 27.35 -17.43 48.08
C ALA A 529 26.16 -18.33 48.41
N THR A 530 25.00 -17.71 48.63
CA THR A 530 23.71 -18.36 48.76
C THR A 530 22.79 -17.85 47.67
N PHE A 531 22.36 -18.74 46.78
CA PHE A 531 21.35 -18.47 45.77
C PHE A 531 20.01 -19.00 46.27
N THR A 532 18.98 -18.15 46.26
CA THR A 532 17.62 -18.50 46.64
C THR A 532 16.69 -18.23 45.47
N ALA A 533 16.06 -19.28 44.96
CA ALA A 533 15.06 -19.21 43.90
C ALA A 533 13.70 -19.68 44.43
N ARG A 534 12.65 -18.89 44.20
CA ARG A 534 11.27 -19.23 44.55
C ARG A 534 10.42 -19.27 43.29
N MET A 535 9.55 -20.26 43.17
CA MET A 535 8.60 -20.37 42.05
C MET A 535 7.28 -20.99 42.50
N SER A 536 6.18 -20.57 41.89
CA SER A 536 4.86 -21.18 42.17
C SER A 536 4.74 -22.53 41.48
N VAL A 537 4.25 -23.54 42.22
CA VAL A 537 3.98 -24.90 41.72
C VAL A 537 2.54 -25.30 42.00
N GLY A 538 1.96 -26.11 41.11
CA GLY A 538 0.66 -26.73 41.33
C GLY A 538 0.79 -27.98 42.22
N GLN A 539 -0.15 -28.17 43.15
CA GLN A 539 -0.28 -29.46 43.82
C GLN A 539 -0.91 -30.47 42.88
N ARG A 540 -0.24 -31.61 42.70
CA ARG A 540 -0.89 -32.79 42.15
C ARG A 540 -1.85 -33.32 43.22
N THR A 541 -3.15 -33.14 42.98
CA THR A 541 -4.17 -33.81 43.81
C THR A 541 -4.12 -35.29 43.41
N ASP A 542 -3.67 -36.18 44.29
CA ASP A 542 -3.76 -37.62 44.06
C ASP A 542 -5.25 -38.04 44.03
N ARG A 543 -5.90 -37.82 42.89
CA ARG A 543 -7.21 -38.37 42.51
C ARG A 543 -6.99 -39.40 41.41
N GLU A 544 -6.20 -40.44 41.69
CA GLU A 544 -6.02 -41.55 40.73
C GLU A 544 -5.47 -42.80 41.42
N THR A 545 -6.09 -43.24 42.53
CA THR A 545 -5.89 -44.62 43.05
C THR A 545 -7.16 -45.21 43.67
N GLU A 546 -8.34 -44.93 43.10
CA GLU A 546 -9.58 -45.61 43.49
C GLU A 546 -10.45 -45.92 42.26
N GLU A 547 -9.82 -46.36 41.16
CA GLU A 547 -10.58 -46.86 40.00
C GLU A 547 -9.80 -47.95 39.25
N VAL A 548 -9.29 -48.95 39.98
CA VAL A 548 -9.12 -50.29 39.43
C VAL A 548 -9.54 -51.26 40.52
N ARG A 549 -10.80 -51.69 40.42
CA ARG A 549 -11.37 -52.81 41.16
C ARG A 549 -11.16 -54.09 40.37
#